data_AF-A0A8I0H691-F1
#
_entry.id   AF-A0A8I0H691-F1
#
_cell.length_a   1.000
_cell.length_b   1.000
_cell.length_c   1.000
_cell.angle_alpha   90.00
_cell.angle_beta   90.00
_cell.angle_gamma   90.00
#
_symmetry.space_group_name_H-M   'P 1'
#
loop_
_entity.id
_entity.type
_entity.pdbx_description
1 polymer ?
#
loop_
_entity_poly.entity_id
_entity_poly.type
_entity_poly.pdbx_seq_one_letter_code
_entity_poly.pdbx_strand_id
1 'polypeptide(L)'
;KTTTIKACAGILEFDEGTIKIDGTDIKKDPLTCKKKVAYLPDNPDIYEFMFGIKYLNFIGDIFEVPKSVRSERITRYAEEFEIAG
;
A
#
# COMPACT_ATOMS: atom_id res chain seq x y z
N LYS A 1 -15.97 10.31 4.35
CA LYS A 1 -14.62 9.90 4.78
C LYS A 1 -14.12 8.74 3.93
N THR A 2 -14.63 7.52 4.12
CA THR A 2 -14.17 6.32 3.39
C THR A 2 -14.35 6.43 1.87
N THR A 3 -15.46 6.99 1.38
CA THR A 3 -15.69 7.27 -0.06
C THR A 3 -14.60 8.15 -0.66
N THR A 4 -14.27 9.25 0.02
CA THR A 4 -13.22 10.19 -0.41
C THR A 4 -11.84 9.52 -0.44
N ILE A 5 -11.52 8.72 0.57
CA ILE A 5 -10.23 8.00 0.64
C ILE A 5 -10.14 6.96 -0.50
N LYS A 6 -11.23 6.21 -0.75
CA LYS A 6 -11.29 5.25 -1.87
C LYS A 6 -11.16 5.94 -3.22
N ALA A 7 -11.72 7.14 -3.39
CA ALA A 7 -11.52 7.95 -4.58
C ALA A 7 -10.07 8.40 -4.73
N CYS A 8 -9.44 8.89 -3.66
CA CYS A 8 -8.02 9.27 -3.66
C CYS A 8 -7.08 8.09 -3.98
N ALA A 9 -7.41 6.89 -3.50
CA ALA A 9 -6.65 5.67 -3.81
C ALA A 9 -6.91 5.12 -5.23
N GLY A 10 -7.84 5.70 -5.99
CA GLY A 10 -8.23 5.21 -7.31
C GLY A 10 -8.94 3.86 -7.27
N ILE A 11 -9.63 3.55 -6.16
CA ILE A 11 -10.47 2.36 -5.97
C ILE A 11 -11.91 2.65 -6.37
N LEU A 12 -12.38 3.87 -6.11
CA LEU A 12 -13.71 4.35 -6.47
C LEU A 12 -13.58 5.47 -7.49
N GLU A 13 -14.36 5.42 -8.57
CA GLU A 13 -14.44 6.52 -9.52
C GLU A 13 -15.19 7.72 -8.92
N PHE A 14 -14.93 8.90 -9.48
CA PHE A 14 -15.60 10.15 -9.11
C PHE A 14 -16.02 10.88 -10.37
N ASP A 15 -17.17 11.55 -10.37
CA ASP A 15 -17.74 12.13 -11.58
C ASP A 15 -17.04 13.43 -11.99
N GLU A 16 -16.77 14.31 -11.02
CA GLU A 16 -16.25 15.66 -11.27
C GLU A 16 -15.03 16.00 -10.41
N GLY A 17 -14.24 16.97 -10.89
CA GLY A 17 -13.05 17.47 -10.21
C GLY A 17 -11.77 16.74 -10.59
N THR A 18 -10.72 16.93 -9.78
CA THR A 18 -9.40 16.33 -10.03
C THR A 18 -8.72 16.01 -8.71
N ILE A 19 -8.14 14.81 -8.62
CA ILE A 19 -7.31 14.39 -7.50
C ILE A 19 -5.89 14.15 -8.03
N LYS A 20 -4.90 14.79 -7.40
CA LYS A 20 -3.49 14.65 -7.74
C LYS A 20 -2.72 14.00 -6.60
N ILE A 21 -2.00 12.92 -6.90
CA ILE A 21 -1.06 12.26 -5.98
C ILE A 21 0.34 12.66 -6.41
N ASP A 22 1.03 13.44 -5.57
CA ASP A 22 2.37 13.96 -5.86
C ASP A 22 2.46 14.59 -7.27
N GLY A 23 1.55 15.55 -7.52
CA GLY A 23 1.43 16.25 -8.79
C GLY A 23 0.78 15.47 -9.95
N THR A 24 0.60 14.14 -9.81
CA THR A 24 0.11 13.25 -10.88
C THR A 24 -1.40 13.04 -10.76
N ASP A 25 -2.15 13.24 -11.84
CA ASP A 25 -3.61 13.04 -11.86
C ASP A 25 -3.96 11.55 -11.85
N ILE A 26 -4.73 11.12 -10.85
CA ILE A 26 -5.12 9.71 -10.64
C ILE A 26 -5.95 9.13 -11.79
N LYS A 27 -6.72 9.95 -12.53
CA LYS A 27 -7.50 9.47 -13.69
C LYS A 27 -6.63 9.33 -14.94
N LYS A 28 -5.62 10.18 -15.10
CA LYS A 28 -4.76 10.20 -16.29
C LYS A 28 -3.62 9.21 -16.22
N ASP A 29 -3.00 9.06 -15.04
CA ASP A 29 -1.90 8.12 -14.81
C ASP A 29 -2.09 7.39 -13.46
N PRO A 30 -3.05 6.45 -13.40
CA PRO A 30 -3.36 5.72 -12.17
C PRO A 30 -2.19 4.85 -11.70
N LEU A 31 -1.36 4.33 -12.61
CA LEU A 31 -0.26 3.42 -12.27
C LEU A 31 0.85 4.17 -11.53
N THR A 32 1.27 5.34 -12.02
CA THR A 32 2.27 6.16 -11.33
C THR A 32 1.79 6.58 -9.94
N CYS A 33 0.51 6.93 -9.80
CA CYS A 33 -0.08 7.24 -8.50
C CYS A 33 -0.07 6.02 -7.57
N LYS A 34 -0.52 4.85 -8.04
CA LYS A 34 -0.57 3.60 -7.25
C LYS A 34 0.81 3.08 -6.82
N LYS A 35 1.86 3.41 -7.57
CA LYS A 35 3.25 3.13 -7.15
C LYS A 35 3.71 3.97 -5.96
N LYS A 36 3.10 5.13 -5.73
CA LYS A 36 3.47 6.08 -4.67
C LYS A 36 2.65 5.92 -3.39
N VAL A 37 1.45 5.37 -3.48
CA VAL A 37 0.53 5.24 -2.33
C VAL A 37 -0.08 3.85 -2.25
N ALA A 38 -0.25 3.36 -1.01
CA ALA A 38 -0.98 2.14 -0.72
C ALA A 38 -2.25 2.47 0.08
N TYR A 39 -3.31 1.70 -0.13
CA TYR A 39 -4.54 1.80 0.64
C TYR A 39 -4.64 0.62 1.61
N LEU A 40 -4.81 0.92 2.89
CA LEU A 40 -5.11 -0.05 3.94
C LEU A 40 -6.58 0.12 4.36
N PRO A 41 -7.47 -0.85 4.10
CA PRO A 41 -8.86 -0.77 4.54
C PRO A 41 -8.99 -0.95 6.06
N ASP A 42 -10.08 -0.44 6.64
CA ASP A 42 -10.38 -0.56 8.07
C ASP A 42 -10.50 -2.03 8.52
N ASN A 43 -11.02 -2.89 7.63
CA ASN A 43 -11.03 -4.34 7.80
C ASN A 43 -10.14 -4.94 6.70
N PRO A 44 -8.87 -5.25 6.98
CA PRO A 44 -8.02 -5.95 6.04
C PRO A 44 -8.46 -7.41 5.94
N ASP A 45 -8.90 -7.84 4.77
CA ASP A 45 -8.99 -9.27 4.45
C ASP A 45 -7.56 -9.81 4.39
N ILE A 46 -7.13 -10.44 5.48
CA ILE A 46 -5.80 -11.04 5.58
C ILE A 46 -5.82 -12.36 4.80
N TYR A 47 -4.76 -12.61 4.04
CA TYR A 47 -4.57 -13.89 3.37
C TYR A 47 -4.30 -14.99 4.41
N GLU A 48 -5.34 -15.68 4.86
CA GLU A 48 -5.27 -16.71 5.91
C GLU A 48 -4.29 -17.86 5.57
N PHE A 49 -4.05 -18.09 4.28
CA PHE A 49 -3.13 -19.11 3.79
C PHE A 49 -1.66 -18.66 3.69
N MET A 50 -1.34 -17.43 4.12
CA MET A 50 -0.03 -16.82 3.93
C MET A 50 0.61 -16.41 5.27
N PHE A 51 1.82 -16.89 5.54
CA PHE A 51 2.63 -16.42 6.66
C PHE A 51 2.92 -14.91 6.53
N GLY A 52 2.93 -14.18 7.65
CA GLY A 52 3.19 -12.73 7.67
C GLY A 52 4.45 -12.32 6.90
N ILE A 53 5.54 -13.08 7.03
CA ILE A 53 6.78 -12.81 6.28
C ILE A 53 6.61 -12.99 4.76
N LYS A 54 5.78 -13.93 4.31
CA LYS A 54 5.48 -14.10 2.88
C LYS A 54 4.64 -12.93 2.37
N TYR A 55 3.68 -12.45 3.17
CA TYR A 55 2.89 -11.28 2.83
C TYR A 55 3.76 -10.02 2.69
N LEU A 56 4.66 -9.77 3.63
CA LEU A 56 5.57 -8.62 3.57
C LEU A 56 6.50 -8.69 2.35
N ASN A 57 6.99 -9.89 2.00
CA ASN A 57 7.77 -10.06 0.78
C ASN A 57 6.94 -9.85 -0.48
N PHE A 58 5.72 -10.39 -0.54
CA PHE A 58 4.81 -10.22 -1.66
C PHE A 58 4.48 -8.74 -1.93
N ILE A 59 4.13 -7.98 -0.88
CA ILE A 59 3.91 -6.54 -1.00
C ILE A 59 5.21 -5.83 -1.43
N GLY A 60 6.35 -6.20 -0.84
CA GLY A 60 7.64 -5.65 -1.25
C GLY A 60 7.94 -5.86 -2.74
N ASP A 61 7.57 -7.01 -3.31
CA ASP A 61 7.76 -7.31 -4.74
C ASP A 61 6.87 -6.45 -5.63
N ILE A 62 5.59 -6.27 -5.26
CA ILE A 62 4.64 -5.40 -5.99
C ILE A 62 5.15 -3.95 -6.05
N PHE A 63 5.69 -3.45 -4.94
CA PHE A 63 6.22 -2.09 -4.84
C PHE A 63 7.71 -1.99 -5.22
N GLU A 64 8.30 -3.05 -5.76
CA GLU A 64 9.69 -3.09 -6.23
C GLU A 64 10.71 -2.67 -5.15
N VAL A 65 10.42 -2.94 -3.88
CA VAL A 65 11.30 -2.60 -2.75
C VAL A 65 12.49 -3.56 -2.73
N PRO A 66 13.75 -3.09 -2.76
CA PRO A 66 14.91 -3.99 -2.77
C PRO A 66 14.93 -4.96 -1.58
N LYS A 67 15.42 -6.18 -1.81
CA LYS A 67 15.43 -7.25 -0.79
C LYS A 67 16.16 -6.83 0.50
N SER A 68 17.32 -6.17 0.37
CA SER A 68 18.09 -5.65 1.51
C SER A 68 17.28 -4.64 2.32
N VAL A 69 16.67 -3.67 1.64
CA VAL A 69 15.88 -2.59 2.26
C VAL A 69 14.66 -3.16 2.98
N ARG A 70 13.93 -4.09 2.36
CA ARG A 70 12.77 -4.70 3.03
C ARG A 70 13.19 -5.57 4.21
N SER A 71 14.29 -6.33 4.12
CA SER A 71 14.77 -7.14 5.25
C SER A 71 15.12 -6.27 6.45
N GLU A 72 15.84 -5.18 6.24
CA GLU A 72 16.18 -4.20 7.29
C GLU A 72 14.90 -3.64 7.94
N ARG A 73 13.94 -3.17 7.13
CA ARG A 73 12.69 -2.58 7.62
C ARG A 73 11.82 -3.60 8.36
N ILE A 74 11.73 -4.83 7.87
CA ILE A 74 10.95 -5.89 8.52
C ILE A 74 11.52 -6.17 9.91
N THR A 75 12.83 -6.36 10.04
CA THR A 75 13.46 -6.58 11.35
C THR A 75 13.22 -5.41 12.28
N ARG A 76 13.51 -4.18 11.82
CA ARG A 76 13.32 -2.96 12.61
C ARG A 76 11.89 -2.81 13.12
N TYR A 77 10.90 -2.91 12.24
CA TYR A 77 9.51 -2.75 12.64
C TYR A 77 8.98 -3.95 13.44
N ALA A 78 9.52 -5.15 13.23
CA ALA A 78 9.16 -6.29 14.05
C ALA A 78 9.60 -6.13 15.51
N GLU A 79 10.78 -5.53 15.73
CA GLU A 79 11.27 -5.15 17.05
C GLU A 79 10.47 -4.00 17.65
N GLU A 80 10.25 -2.91 16.89
CA GLU A 80 9.49 -1.74 17.35
C GLU A 80 8.03 -2.08 17.72
N PHE A 81 7.43 -3.08 17.06
CA PHE A 81 6.05 -3.54 17.35
C PHE A 81 5.98 -4.77 18.26
N GLU A 82 7.10 -5.22 18.83
CA GLU A 82 7.17 -6.37 19.75
C GLU A 82 6.59 -7.67 19.16
N ILE A 83 6.68 -7.83 17.84
CA ILE A 83 6.25 -9.05 17.11
C ILE A 83 7.44 -9.95 16.77
N ALA A 84 8.67 -9.53 17.11
CA ALA A 84 9.88 -10.35 17.04
C ALA A 84 9.89 -11.35 18.21
N GLY A 85 9.14 -12.45 18.06
CA GLY A 85 9.09 -13.58 18.99
C GLY A 85 9.23 -14.90 18.26
#